data_AF-A0A421CAZ7-F1
#
_entry.id   AF-A0A421CAZ7-F1
#
_cell.length_a   1.000
_cell.length_b   1.000
_cell.length_c   1.000
_cell.angle_alpha   90.00
_cell.angle_beta   90.00
_cell.angle_gamma   90.00
#
_symmetry.space_group_name_H-M   'P 1'
#
loop_
_entity.id
_entity.type
_entity.pdbx_description
1 polymer ?
#
loop_
_entity_poly.entity_id
_entity_poly.type
_entity_poly.pdbx_seq_one_letter_code
_entity_poly.pdbx_strand_id
1 'polypeptide(L)'
;MSRKLALVFLSLLLVCVVSLAVNEISGTSKTGSVEVDCKRIVYTVAAGLLPVFDNNGNELVRIFSVSYERMLDEEDSSRPITFAFNGGPGAAAMFLHLGAFGPRVAERSGDGTG
;
A
#
# COMPACT_ATOMS: atom_id res chain seq x y z
N MET A 1 26.13 30.00 -21.79
CA MET A 1 24.90 29.28 -21.38
C MET A 1 23.90 30.28 -20.82
N SER A 2 22.68 30.37 -21.36
CA SER A 2 21.74 31.42 -20.94
C SER A 2 21.17 31.12 -19.54
N ARG A 3 20.95 32.16 -18.71
CA ARG A 3 20.35 32.00 -17.35
C ARG A 3 19.04 31.21 -17.37
N LYS A 4 18.27 31.32 -18.47
CA LYS A 4 17.03 30.57 -18.68
C LYS A 4 17.29 29.06 -18.82
N LEU A 5 18.35 28.66 -19.52
CA LEU A 5 18.70 27.24 -19.67
C LEU A 5 19.17 26.64 -18.33
N ALA A 6 19.95 27.40 -17.55
CA ALA A 6 20.40 26.95 -16.22
C ALA A 6 19.24 26.74 -15.23
N LEU A 7 18.22 27.61 -15.26
CA LEU A 7 17.04 27.48 -14.40
C LEU A 7 16.19 26.26 -14.75
N VAL A 8 16.03 25.95 -16.05
CA VAL A 8 15.29 24.76 -16.51
C VAL A 8 16.02 23.48 -16.07
N PHE A 9 17.35 23.44 -16.19
CA PHE A 9 18.14 22.30 -15.71
C PHE A 9 18.04 22.13 -14.19
N LEU A 10 18.08 23.23 -13.44
CA LEU A 10 17.96 23.17 -11.97
C LEU A 10 16.56 22.72 -11.54
N SER A 11 15.49 23.17 -12.21
CA SER A 11 14.13 22.70 -11.93
C SER A 11 13.94 21.23 -12.31
N LEU A 12 14.51 20.79 -13.44
CA LEU A 12 14.42 19.39 -13.85
C LEU A 12 15.17 18.48 -12.87
N LEU A 13 16.33 18.93 -12.39
CA LEU A 13 17.14 18.21 -11.42
C LEU A 13 16.44 18.15 -10.06
N LEU A 14 15.79 19.24 -9.63
CA LEU A 14 14.97 19.25 -8.42
C LEU A 14 13.78 18.27 -8.53
N VAL A 15 13.04 18.29 -9.64
CA VAL A 15 11.94 17.34 -9.87
C VAL A 15 12.45 15.89 -9.90
N CYS A 16 13.60 15.65 -10.53
CA CYS A 16 14.22 14.31 -10.56
C CYS A 16 14.59 13.83 -9.15
N VAL A 17 15.24 14.68 -8.34
CA VAL A 17 15.64 14.33 -6.96
C VAL A 17 14.42 14.11 -6.06
N VAL A 18 13.36 14.90 -6.18
CA VAL A 18 12.11 14.70 -5.43
C VAL A 18 11.42 13.40 -5.84
N SER A 19 11.33 13.10 -7.15
CA SER A 19 10.78 11.83 -7.62
C SER A 19 11.58 10.62 -7.14
N LEU A 20 12.91 10.71 -7.07
CA LEU A 20 13.76 9.65 -6.49
C LEU A 20 13.51 9.48 -4.99
N ALA A 21 13.33 10.57 -4.24
CA ALA A 21 13.07 10.53 -2.80
C ALA A 21 11.68 9.97 -2.45
N VAL A 22 10.66 10.21 -3.30
CA VAL A 22 9.33 9.59 -3.14
C VAL A 22 9.37 8.08 -3.44
N ASN A 23 10.33 7.62 -4.25
CA ASN A 23 10.48 6.21 -4.64
C ASN A 23 11.07 5.30 -3.53
N GLU A 24 11.47 5.87 -2.38
CA GLU A 24 11.89 5.12 -1.18
C GLU A 24 10.69 4.46 -0.46
N ILE A 25 9.44 4.85 -0.75
CA ILE A 25 8.26 4.09 -0.35
C ILE A 25 8.14 2.90 -1.31
N SER A 26 8.94 1.86 -1.06
CA SER A 26 8.94 0.60 -1.82
C SER A 26 7.57 -0.08 -1.71
N GLY A 27 6.69 0.24 -2.66
CA GLY A 27 5.35 -0.31 -2.75
C GLY A 27 4.94 -0.58 -4.20
N THR A 28 4.12 -1.61 -4.40
CA THR A 28 3.46 -1.91 -5.66
C THR A 28 1.97 -1.67 -5.52
N SER A 29 1.34 -1.16 -6.58
CA SER A 29 -0.10 -0.96 -6.64
C SER A 29 -0.68 -1.61 -7.89
N LYS A 30 -1.88 -2.18 -7.76
CA LYS A 30 -2.65 -2.76 -8.86
C LYS A 30 -4.14 -2.48 -8.68
N THR A 31 -4.88 -2.47 -9.78
CA THR A 31 -6.35 -2.52 -9.75
C THR A 31 -6.82 -3.98 -9.75
N GLY A 32 -7.87 -4.25 -8.99
CA GLY A 32 -8.53 -5.55 -8.93
C GLY A 32 -10.04 -5.42 -8.78
N SER A 33 -10.73 -6.55 -8.73
CA SER A 33 -12.17 -6.60 -8.47
C SER A 33 -12.58 -7.88 -7.77
N VAL A 34 -13.68 -7.80 -7.01
CA VAL A 34 -14.35 -8.93 -6.35
C VAL A 34 -15.86 -8.81 -6.51
N GLU A 35 -16.57 -9.93 -6.53
CA GLU A 35 -18.03 -9.98 -6.48
C GLU A 35 -18.48 -10.23 -5.04
N VAL A 36 -19.32 -9.34 -4.50
CA VAL A 36 -19.91 -9.46 -3.15
C VAL A 36 -21.41 -9.21 -3.29
N ASP A 37 -22.25 -10.14 -2.84
CA ASP A 37 -23.71 -10.04 -2.96
C ASP A 37 -24.20 -9.70 -4.39
N CYS A 38 -23.60 -10.37 -5.40
CA CYS A 38 -23.83 -10.12 -6.83
C CYS A 38 -23.52 -8.69 -7.30
N LYS A 39 -22.72 -7.94 -6.53
CA LYS A 39 -22.23 -6.62 -6.91
C LYS A 39 -20.72 -6.67 -7.13
N ARG A 40 -20.32 -6.18 -8.29
CA ARG A 40 -18.92 -5.99 -8.63
C ARG A 40 -18.35 -4.81 -7.85
N ILE A 41 -17.33 -5.07 -7.04
CA ILE A 41 -16.56 -4.04 -6.34
C ILE A 41 -15.18 -3.97 -7.00
N VAL A 42 -14.87 -2.81 -7.59
CA VAL A 42 -13.54 -2.49 -8.13
C VAL A 42 -12.73 -1.81 -7.03
N TYR A 43 -11.46 -2.16 -6.91
CA TYR A 43 -10.58 -1.62 -5.88
C TYR A 43 -9.14 -1.47 -6.38
N THR A 44 -8.42 -0.55 -5.75
CA THR A 44 -6.96 -0.47 -5.81
C THR A 44 -6.38 -1.25 -4.63
N VAL A 45 -5.39 -2.10 -4.91
CA VAL A 45 -4.59 -2.80 -3.89
C VAL A 45 -3.18 -2.25 -3.92
N ALA A 46 -2.65 -1.85 -2.76
CA ALA A 46 -1.27 -1.44 -2.61
C ALA A 46 -0.57 -2.30 -1.54
N ALA A 47 0.62 -2.79 -1.84
CA ALA A 47 1.46 -3.51 -0.89
C ALA A 47 2.82 -2.84 -0.82
N GLY A 48 3.33 -2.61 0.39
CA GLY A 48 4.60 -1.90 0.54
C GLY A 48 5.12 -1.86 1.97
N LEU A 49 6.33 -1.31 2.09
CA LEU A 49 7.01 -1.11 3.37
C LEU A 49 6.82 0.33 3.86
N LEU A 50 6.27 0.49 5.05
CA LEU A 50 6.13 1.76 5.75
C LEU A 50 7.31 1.94 6.72
N PRO A 51 8.24 2.89 6.47
CA PRO A 51 9.32 3.18 7.42
C PRO A 51 8.78 3.87 8.66
N VAL A 52 9.33 3.50 9.82
CA VAL A 52 9.08 4.12 11.11
C VAL A 52 10.39 4.75 11.57
N PHE A 53 10.36 6.02 11.93
CA PHE A 53 11.54 6.80 12.31
C PHE A 53 11.55 7.12 13.81
N ASP A 54 12.74 7.29 14.37
CA ASP A 54 12.92 7.83 15.72
C ASP A 54 12.79 9.37 15.75
N ASN A 55 12.88 9.95 16.94
CA ASN A 55 12.82 11.40 17.14
C ASN A 55 13.99 12.17 16.48
N ASN A 56 15.06 11.47 16.10
CA ASN A 56 16.24 12.03 15.45
C ASN A 56 16.16 11.90 13.91
N GLY A 57 15.10 11.26 13.39
CA GLY A 57 14.92 11.01 11.95
C GLY A 57 15.64 9.76 11.44
N ASN A 58 16.17 8.89 12.29
CA ASN A 58 16.75 7.61 11.87
C ASN A 58 15.66 6.56 11.69
N GLU A 59 15.74 5.76 10.63
CA GLU A 59 14.82 4.64 10.40
C GLU A 59 15.04 3.55 11.46
N LEU A 60 13.98 3.21 12.21
CA LEU A 60 13.98 2.17 13.24
C LEU A 60 13.58 0.81 12.66
N VAL A 61 12.54 0.78 11.84
CA VAL A 61 11.95 -0.45 11.29
C VAL A 61 11.10 -0.14 10.08
N ARG A 62 10.84 -1.15 9.25
CA ARG A 62 9.83 -1.10 8.18
C ARG A 62 8.70 -2.07 8.46
N ILE A 63 7.47 -1.57 8.40
CA ILE A 63 6.25 -2.36 8.55
C ILE A 63 5.73 -2.71 7.16
N PHE A 64 5.66 -3.99 6.83
CA PHE A 64 4.98 -4.43 5.62
C PHE A 64 3.46 -4.30 5.80
N SER A 65 2.79 -3.69 4.82
CA SER A 65 1.34 -3.50 4.82
C SER A 65 0.74 -3.80 3.45
N VAL A 66 -0.53 -4.20 3.44
CA VAL A 66 -1.38 -4.30 2.25
C VAL A 66 -2.67 -3.54 2.51
N SER A 67 -3.05 -2.65 1.60
CA SER A 67 -4.29 -1.87 1.68
C SER A 67 -5.19 -2.17 0.49
N TYR A 68 -6.50 -2.11 0.73
CA TYR A 68 -7.56 -2.25 -0.27
C TYR A 68 -8.46 -1.02 -0.21
N GLU A 69 -8.46 -0.26 -1.30
CA GLU A 69 -9.26 0.94 -1.43
C GLU A 69 -10.30 0.71 -2.52
N ARG A 70 -11.59 0.76 -2.14
CA ARG A 70 -12.67 0.67 -3.12
C ARG A 70 -12.62 1.92 -4.01
N MET A 71 -12.67 1.71 -5.32
CA MET A 71 -12.84 2.81 -6.26
C MET A 71 -14.30 3.27 -6.24
N LEU A 72 -14.49 4.56 -6.03
CA LEU A 72 -15.79 5.24 -6.02
C LEU A 72 -15.80 6.29 -7.12
N ASP A 73 -16.99 6.58 -7.66
CA ASP A 73 -17.16 7.63 -8.66
C ASP A 73 -16.97 9.03 -8.05
N GLU A 74 -17.26 9.16 -6.75
CA GLU A 74 -17.05 10.37 -5.96
C GLU A 74 -16.35 10.01 -4.63
N GLU A 75 -15.47 10.89 -4.17
CA GLU A 75 -14.75 10.72 -2.91
C GLU A 75 -15.73 10.85 -1.72
N ASP A 76 -15.81 9.79 -0.90
CA ASP A 76 -16.67 9.76 0.28
C ASP A 76 -15.81 9.77 1.55
N SER A 77 -15.62 10.96 2.11
CA SER A 77 -14.86 11.15 3.35
C SER A 77 -15.52 10.50 4.59
N SER A 78 -16.76 10.05 4.48
CA SER A 78 -17.45 9.35 5.57
C SER A 78 -17.14 7.85 5.61
N ARG A 79 -16.53 7.31 4.54
CA ARG A 79 -16.19 5.89 4.47
C ARG A 79 -15.12 5.54 5.52
N PRO A 80 -15.38 4.58 6.42
CA PRO A 80 -14.44 4.24 7.48
C PRO A 80 -13.20 3.53 6.93
N ILE A 81 -12.07 3.75 7.61
CA ILE A 81 -10.84 2.98 7.42
C ILE A 81 -10.78 1.90 8.50
N THR A 82 -10.58 0.66 8.08
CA THR A 82 -10.37 -0.47 9.00
C THR A 82 -8.91 -0.90 8.97
N PHE A 83 -8.30 -0.99 10.14
CA PHE A 83 -6.97 -1.56 10.31
C PHE A 83 -7.09 -2.94 10.96
N ALA A 84 -6.40 -3.93 10.40
CA ALA A 84 -6.40 -5.30 10.89
C ALA A 84 -4.98 -5.71 11.26
N PHE A 85 -4.78 -6.07 12.53
CA PHE A 85 -3.51 -6.54 13.07
C PHE A 85 -3.71 -7.96 13.60
N ASN A 86 -2.82 -8.88 13.22
CA ASN A 86 -2.88 -10.21 13.77
C ASN A 86 -2.42 -10.21 15.23
N GLY A 87 -2.94 -11.15 16.02
CA GLY A 87 -2.59 -11.33 17.43
C GLY A 87 -1.33 -12.18 17.61
N GLY A 88 -1.03 -12.50 18.87
CA GLY A 88 0.18 -13.22 19.25
C GLY A 88 1.46 -12.40 19.03
N PRO A 89 2.50 -12.54 19.86
CA PRO A 89 3.78 -11.94 19.53
C PRO A 89 4.38 -12.62 18.28
N GLY A 90 4.60 -11.85 17.21
CA GLY A 90 5.34 -12.29 16.02
C GLY A 90 4.52 -13.05 14.96
N ALA A 91 3.21 -13.22 15.10
CA ALA A 91 2.41 -13.82 14.04
C ALA A 91 2.17 -12.83 12.88
N ALA A 92 2.31 -13.30 11.64
CA ALA A 92 2.15 -12.45 10.47
C ALA A 92 0.69 -12.02 10.24
N ALA A 93 0.48 -10.78 9.77
CA ALA A 93 -0.82 -10.29 9.32
C ALA A 93 -1.38 -11.07 8.10
N MET A 94 -0.57 -11.91 7.46
CA MET A 94 -0.95 -12.75 6.33
C MET A 94 -2.19 -13.60 6.61
N PHE A 95 -2.37 -14.14 7.82
CA PHE A 95 -3.55 -14.94 8.15
C PHE A 95 -4.86 -14.14 8.07
N LEU A 96 -4.84 -12.90 8.53
CA LEU A 96 -5.98 -12.01 8.38
C LEU A 96 -6.16 -11.58 6.93
N HIS A 97 -5.07 -11.32 6.23
CA HIS A 97 -5.10 -10.90 4.83
C HIS A 97 -5.66 -12.00 3.90
N LEU A 98 -5.14 -13.22 3.95
CA LEU A 98 -5.47 -14.30 3.00
C LEU A 98 -6.41 -15.37 3.57
N GLY A 99 -6.84 -15.21 4.83
CA GLY A 99 -7.72 -16.17 5.51
C GLY A 99 -9.01 -15.58 6.07
N ALA A 100 -9.14 -14.25 6.19
CA ALA A 100 -10.32 -13.64 6.80
C ALA A 100 -10.82 -12.36 6.09
N PHE A 101 -10.03 -11.27 6.14
CA PHE A 101 -10.49 -9.91 5.77
C PHE A 101 -10.15 -9.47 4.35
N GLY A 102 -9.22 -10.16 3.67
CA GLY A 102 -8.90 -9.81 2.28
C GLY A 102 -10.03 -10.17 1.30
N PRO A 103 -10.10 -9.50 0.14
CA PRO A 103 -11.11 -9.79 -0.88
C PRO A 103 -10.89 -11.15 -1.59
N ARG A 104 -9.79 -11.83 -1.28
CA ARG A 104 -9.43 -13.16 -1.81
C ARG A 104 -8.87 -13.99 -0.67
N VAL A 105 -9.27 -15.25 -0.64
CA VAL A 105 -8.80 -16.25 0.33
C VAL A 105 -7.86 -17.20 -0.40
N ALA A 106 -6.76 -17.59 0.26
CA ALA A 106 -5.88 -18.62 -0.28
C ALA A 106 -6.61 -19.97 -0.24
N GLU A 107 -6.60 -20.69 -1.36
CA GLU A 107 -7.12 -22.07 -1.38
C GLU A 107 -6.30 -22.95 -0.43
N ARG A 108 -7.00 -23.83 0.29
CA ARG A 108 -6.39 -24.85 1.15
C ARG A 108 -6.91 -26.22 0.76
N SER A 109 -6.04 -27.23 0.78
CA SER A 109 -6.47 -28.63 0.69
C SER A 109 -7.45 -28.96 1.82
N GLY A 110 -8.50 -29.70 1.48
CA GLY A 110 -9.58 -30.05 2.41
C GLY A 110 -9.15 -30.93 3.60
N ASP A 111 -7.96 -31.53 3.53
CA ASP A 111 -7.33 -32.30 4.61
C ASP A 111 -6.51 -31.45 5.59
N GLY A 112 -6.41 -30.14 5.33
CA GLY A 112 -5.72 -29.18 6.19
C GLY A 112 -4.19 -29.18 6.07
N THR A 113 -3.61 -29.93 5.13
CA THR A 113 -2.14 -30.04 4.98
C THR A 113 -1.49 -28.96 4.12
N GLY A 114 -2.29 -28.19 3.35
CA GLY A 114 -1.77 -27.10 2.50
C GLY A 114 -2.79 -26.65 1.49
#